data_AF-A0A376Y451-F1
#
_entry.id   AF-A0A376Y451-F1
#
_cell.length_a   1.000
_cell.length_b   1.000
_cell.length_c   1.000
_cell.angle_alpha   90.00
_cell.angle_beta   90.00
_cell.angle_gamma   90.00
#
_symmetry.space_group_name_H-M   'P 1'
#
loop_
_entity.id
_entity.type
_entity.pdbx_description
1 polymer ?
#
loop_
_entity_poly.entity_id
_entity_poly.type
_entity_poly.pdbx_seq_one_letter_code
_entity_poly.pdbx_strand_id
1 'polypeptide(L)' 'MRITIYTRNDCVQCHATKRAMENRGFDFEMINVDRVPEAAEALRAQGFSSVAGSDCWRS' A
#
# COMPACT_ATOMS: atom_id res chain seq x y z
N MET A 1 0.98 14.76 -8.96
CA MET A 1 0.37 13.90 -7.92
C MET A 1 1.42 12.89 -7.51
N ARG A 2 1.61 12.62 -6.21
CA ARG A 2 2.57 11.61 -5.71
C ARG A 2 1.77 10.44 -5.15
N ILE A 3 1.91 9.26 -5.75
CA ILE A 3 1.27 8.02 -5.29
C ILE A 3 2.29 7.24 -4.48
N THR A 4 1.99 6.95 -3.22
CA THR A 4 2.86 6.14 -2.36
C THR A 4 2.13 4.85 -2.01
N ILE A 5 2.75 3.73 -2.36
CA ILE A 5 2.26 2.37 -2.10
C ILE A 5 3.06 1.80 -0.94
N TYR A 6 2.38 1.52 0.14
CA TYR A 6 2.98 0.87 1.29
C TYR A 6 2.84 -0.64 1.14
N THR A 7 3.95 -1.36 1.30
CA THR A 7 4.02 -2.81 1.14
C THR A 7 4.61 -3.46 2.38
N ARG A 8 4.30 -4.74 2.56
CA ARG A 8 5.01 -5.65 3.48
C ARG A 8 5.74 -6.73 2.68
N ASN A 9 6.67 -7.42 3.33
CA ASN A 9 7.31 -8.62 2.79
C ASN A 9 6.23 -9.67 2.46
N ASP A 10 6.42 -10.37 1.35
CA ASP A 10 5.53 -11.43 0.86
C ASP A 10 4.06 -11.03 0.59
N CYS A 11 3.79 -9.74 0.39
CA CYS A 11 2.45 -9.26 0.06
C CYS A 11 2.14 -9.44 -1.45
N VAL A 12 1.54 -10.58 -1.82
CA VAL A 12 1.13 -10.88 -3.21
C VAL A 12 0.20 -9.80 -3.78
N GLN A 13 -0.71 -9.24 -2.97
CA GLN A 13 -1.59 -8.14 -3.40
C GLN A 13 -0.82 -6.86 -3.73
N CYS A 14 0.24 -6.56 -2.97
CA CYS A 14 1.08 -5.38 -3.20
C CYS A 14 1.83 -5.51 -4.54
N HIS A 15 2.28 -6.72 -4.90
CA HIS A 15 2.87 -7.00 -6.20
C HIS A 15 1.86 -6.82 -7.35
N ALA A 16 0.62 -7.27 -7.18
CA ALA A 16 -0.43 -7.06 -8.18
C ALA A 16 -0.73 -5.58 -8.39
N THR A 17 -0.84 -4.79 -7.32
CA THR A 17 -1.06 -3.34 -7.40
C THR A 17 0.13 -2.62 -8.06
N LYS A 18 1.37 -3.00 -7.73
CA LYS A 18 2.59 -2.48 -8.39
C LYS A 18 2.50 -2.67 -9.91
N ARG A 19 2.20 -3.89 -10.36
CA ARG A 19 2.06 -4.21 -11.80
C ARG A 19 0.92 -3.44 -12.45
N ALA A 20 -0.21 -3.30 -11.76
CA ALA A 20 -1.35 -2.54 -12.27
C ALA A 20 -1.05 -1.04 -12.45
N MET A 21 -0.19 -0.47 -11.60
CA MET A 21 0.25 0.93 -11.69
C MET A 21 1.31 1.11 -12.77
N GLU A 22 2.30 0.21 -12.86
CA GLU A 22 3.31 0.20 -13.92
C GLU A 22 2.67 0.10 -15.31
N ASN A 23 1.71 -0.82 -15.49
CA ASN A 23 1.00 -1.00 -16.75
C ASN A 23 0.18 0.23 -17.16
N ARG A 24 -0.22 1.07 -16.19
CA ARG A 24 -0.92 2.33 -16.45
C ARG A 24 0.03 3.51 -16.67
N GLY A 25 1.34 3.31 -16.49
CA GLY A 25 2.35 4.37 -16.63
C GLY A 25 2.30 5.41 -15.53
N PHE A 26 1.83 5.04 -14.32
CA PHE A 26 1.85 5.96 -13.18
C PHE A 26 3.21 5.93 -12.48
N ASP A 27 3.70 7.10 -12.10
CA ASP A 27 4.82 7.22 -11.16
C ASP A 27 4.31 7.01 -9.73
N PHE A 28 4.84 5.98 -9.07
CA PHE A 28 4.54 5.68 -7.68
C PHE A 28 5.80 5.27 -6.92
N GLU A 29 5.77 5.51 -5.61
CA GLU A 29 6.85 5.18 -4.69
C GLU A 29 6.42 3.98 -3.82
N MET A 30 7.31 3.00 -3.63
CA MET A 30 7.03 1.86 -2.76
C MET A 30 7.82 1.94 -1.47
N ILE A 31 7.12 1.95 -0.33
CA ILE A 31 7.73 1.96 1.00
C ILE A 31 7.42 0.63 1.70
N ASN A 32 8.47 -0.09 2.08
CA ASN A 32 8.33 -1.34 2.84
C ASN A 32 8.24 -1.05 4.33
N VAL A 33 7.06 -1.27 4.91
CA VAL A 33 6.78 -0.96 6.31
C VAL A 33 7.42 -1.95 7.29
N ASP A 34 7.82 -3.14 6.83
CA ASP A 34 8.57 -4.09 7.67
C ASP A 34 10.01 -3.64 7.90
N ARG A 35 10.56 -2.84 6.97
CA ARG A 35 11.90 -2.26 7.11
C ARG A 35 11.88 -0.89 7.78
N VAL A 36 10.73 -0.23 7.79
CA VAL A 36 10.54 1.12 8.33
C VAL A 36 9.31 1.11 9.25
N PRO A 37 9.46 0.72 10.53
CA PRO A 37 8.34 0.65 11.46
C PRO A 37 7.67 2.02 11.68
N GLU A 38 8.42 3.11 11.49
CA GLU A 38 7.89 4.49 11.55
C GLU A 38 6.85 4.76 10.45
N ALA A 39 6.98 4.14 9.28
CA ALA A 39 6.00 4.22 8.20
C ALA A 39 4.71 3.44 8.53
N ALA A 40 4.82 2.35 9.31
CA ALA A 40 3.66 1.60 9.78
C ALA A 40 2.83 2.43 10.78
N GLU A 41 3.51 3.15 11.69
CA GLU A 41 2.85 4.05 12.65
C GLU A 41 2.21 5.24 11.95
N ALA A 42 2.87 5.83 10.94
CA ALA A 42 2.29 6.90 10.14
C ALA A 42 1.06 6.45 9.34
N LEU A 43 1.03 5.21 8.86
CA LEU A 43 -0.15 4.63 8.20
C LEU A 43 -1.30 4.38 9.17
N ARG A 44 -1.00 3.87 10.36
CA ARG A 44 -2.00 3.70 11.43
C ARG A 44 -2.59 5.05 11.84
N ALA A 45 -1.77 6.08 11.97
CA ALA A 45 -2.21 7.45 12.27
C ALA A 45 -3.07 8.05 11.14
N GLN A 46 -2.82 7.68 9.89
CA GLN A 46 -3.62 8.09 8.73
C GLN A 46 -4.89 7.25 8.52
N GLY A 47 -5.16 6.25 9.37
CA GLY A 47 -6.38 5.44 9.29
C GLY A 47 -6.38 4.40 8.17
N PHE A 48 -5.25 4.14 7.51
CA PHE A 48 -5.12 3.07 6.51
C PHE A 48 -5.01 1.71 7.22
N SER A 49 -6.13 1.16 7.69
CA SER A 49 -6.20 -0.14 8.38
C SER A 49 -6.58 -1.32 7.47
N SER A 50 -6.72 -1.13 6.16
CA SER A 50 -7.26 -2.17 5.27
C SER A 50 -6.17 -2.93 4.50
N VAL A 51 -5.88 -4.15 4.97
CA VAL A 51 -5.56 -5.26 4.05
C VAL A 51 -6.86 -5.66 3.36
N ALA A 52 -6.90 -5.59 2.03
CA ALA A 52 -8.06 -5.92 1.23
C ALA A 52 -8.34 -7.44 1.28
N GLY A 53 -9.03 -7.85 2.35
CA GLY A 53 -9.83 -9.05 2.42
C GLY A 53 -11.31 -8.64 2.47
N SER A 54 -11.98 -8.76 1.33
CA SER A 54 -13.44 -8.90 1.15
C SER A 54 -14.45 -7.88 1.72
N ASP A 55 -14.10 -6.90 2.55
CA ASP A 55 -15.10 -5.96 3.07
C ASP A 55 -14.80 -4.49 2.70
N CYS A 56 -15.38 -4.10 1.58
CA CYS A 56 -15.52 -2.71 1.15
C CYS A 56 -16.52 -2.03 2.11
N TRP A 57 -16.03 -1.43 3.19
CA TRP A 57 -16.88 -0.73 4.15
C TRP A 57 -17.45 0.54 3.53
N ARG A 58 -18.71 0.42 3.13
CA ARG A 58 -19.63 1.51 2.83
C ARG A 58 -20.45 1.82 4.09
N SER A 59 -20.05 2.83 4.85
CA SER A 59 -20.90 3.79 5.58
C SER A 59 -20.04 4.75 6.37
#